data_AF-A0A3M3EH42-F1
#
_entry.id   AF-A0A3M3EH42-F1
#
_cell.length_a   1.000
_cell.length_b   1.000
_cell.length_c   1.000
_cell.angle_alpha   90.00
_cell.angle_beta   90.00
_cell.angle_gamma   90.00
#
_symmetry.space_group_name_H-M   'P 1'
#
loop_
_entity.id
_entity.type
_entity.pdbx_description
1 polymer ?
#
loop_
_entity_poly.entity_id
_entity_poly.type
_entity_poly.pdbx_seq_one_letter_code
_entity_poly.pdbx_strand_id
1 'polypeptide(L)'
;MLPNPTLDKLQTLRLHGMIKALSEQHSTPDIHDLSFDERLGLMVDRELTEREDARLTTRLKAARLRHNACLEDIDYRSPRGLDKALILQLGSGQWLRDGLNLIIGGPTGVGK
;
A
#
# COMPACT_ATOMS: atom_id res chain seq x y z
N MET A 1 1.12 29.04 20.57
CA MET A 1 0.93 30.04 19.50
C MET A 1 0.58 29.29 18.22
N LEU A 2 -0.34 29.83 17.42
CA LEU A 2 -1.30 29.15 16.52
C LEU A 2 -0.75 27.93 15.71
N PRO A 3 -1.28 26.71 15.93
CA PRO A 3 -1.10 25.58 15.00
C PRO A 3 -1.88 25.74 13.67
N ASN A 4 -2.86 26.66 13.64
CA ASN A 4 -3.73 26.92 12.49
C ASN A 4 -3.00 27.24 11.16
N PRO A 5 -2.07 28.21 11.08
CA PRO A 5 -1.45 28.58 9.80
C PRO A 5 -0.62 27.46 9.18
N THR A 6 -0.06 26.55 9.98
CA THR A 6 0.69 25.39 9.45
C THR A 6 -0.27 24.35 8.90
N LEU A 7 -1.36 24.04 9.62
CA LEU A 7 -2.40 23.12 9.14
C LEU A 7 -3.05 23.64 7.85
N ASP A 8 -3.35 24.93 7.76
CA ASP A 8 -3.91 25.56 6.56
C ASP A 8 -2.97 25.44 5.35
N LYS A 9 -1.66 25.62 5.57
CA LYS A 9 -0.63 25.43 4.52
C LYS A 9 -0.53 23.97 4.09
N LEU A 10 -0.51 23.03 5.03
CA LEU A 10 -0.49 21.60 4.72
C LEU A 10 -1.75 21.18 3.94
N GLN A 11 -2.91 21.74 4.29
CA GLN A 11 -4.16 21.51 3.56
C GLN A 11 -4.10 22.06 2.15
N THR A 12 -3.56 23.27 1.96
CA THR A 12 -3.35 23.87 0.64
C THR A 12 -2.42 23.01 -0.23
N LEU A 13 -1.35 22.45 0.35
CA LEU A 13 -0.42 21.54 -0.31
C LEU A 13 -0.97 20.12 -0.49
N ARG A 14 -2.16 19.83 0.03
CA ARG A 14 -2.81 18.51 0.01
C ARG A 14 -1.96 17.42 0.68
N LEU A 15 -1.27 17.79 1.76
CA LEU A 15 -0.44 16.89 2.58
C LEU A 15 -1.29 16.25 3.69
N HIS A 16 -2.27 15.43 3.30
CA HIS A 16 -3.29 14.90 4.20
C HIS A 16 -2.74 13.97 5.28
N GLY A 17 -1.74 13.16 4.95
CA GLY A 17 -1.05 12.29 5.90
C GLY A 17 -0.27 13.10 6.92
N MET A 18 0.41 14.17 6.50
CA MET A 18 1.10 15.07 7.44
C MET A 18 0.12 15.80 8.38
N ILE A 19 -1.06 16.21 7.90
CA ILE A 19 -2.08 16.84 8.75
C ILE A 19 -2.55 15.90 9.86
N LYS A 20 -2.83 14.63 9.51
CA LYS A 20 -3.24 13.60 10.47
C LYS A 20 -2.12 13.30 11.46
N ALA A 21 -0.91 13.04 10.97
CA ALA A 21 0.25 12.77 11.81
C ALA A 21 0.56 13.93 12.77
N LEU A 22 0.48 15.18 12.30
CA LEU A 22 0.66 16.34 13.17
C LEU A 22 -0.40 16.39 14.27
N SER A 23 -1.66 16.10 13.94
CA SER A 23 -2.76 16.06 14.93
C SER A 23 -2.56 14.94 15.95
N GLU A 24 -2.16 13.74 15.50
CA GLU A 24 -1.83 12.57 16.32
C GLU A 24 -0.66 12.88 17.29
N GLN A 25 0.39 13.54 16.80
CA GLN A 25 1.54 13.95 17.62
C GLN A 25 1.12 14.91 18.75
N HIS A 26 0.25 15.89 18.49
CA HIS A 26 -0.25 16.79 19.55
C HIS A 26 -1.04 16.06 20.64
N SER A 27 -1.65 14.92 20.32
CA SER A 27 -2.40 14.08 21.28
C SER A 27 -1.54 13.01 21.96
N THR A 28 -0.26 12.86 21.59
CA THR A 28 0.63 11.81 22.10
C THR A 28 1.53 12.38 23.21
N PRO A 29 1.35 11.99 24.49
CA PRO A 29 2.06 12.61 25.62
C PRO A 29 3.59 12.49 25.55
N ASP A 30 4.08 11.35 25.07
CA ASP A 30 5.52 11.02 25.08
C ASP A 30 6.19 11.32 23.74
N ILE A 31 5.51 12.03 22.82
CA ILE A 31 6.08 12.35 21.49
C ILE A 31 7.31 13.27 21.58
N HIS A 32 7.50 13.92 22.72
CA HIS A 32 8.63 14.78 22.99
C HIS A 32 9.92 14.02 23.30
N ASP A 33 9.84 12.71 23.60
CA ASP A 33 11.01 11.84 23.74
C ASP A 33 11.71 11.60 22.40
N LEU A 34 10.98 11.74 21.29
CA LEU A 34 11.53 11.76 19.96
C LEU A 34 12.15 13.13 19.67
N SER A 35 13.23 13.15 18.91
CA SER A 35 13.77 14.37 18.30
C SER A 35 12.76 14.98 17.31
N PHE A 36 12.98 16.24 16.95
CA PHE A 36 12.19 16.88 15.90
C PHE A 36 12.30 16.14 14.57
N ASP A 37 13.51 15.70 14.19
CA ASP A 37 13.74 15.02 12.92
C ASP A 37 13.03 13.66 12.87
N GLU A 38 12.99 12.92 13.98
CA GLU A 38 12.22 11.66 14.08
C GLU A 38 10.71 11.91 13.94
N ARG A 39 10.17 12.91 14.63
CA ARG A 39 8.75 13.29 14.48
C ARG A 39 8.43 13.73 13.06
N LEU A 40 9.31 14.51 12.43
CA LEU A 40 9.12 14.96 11.05
C LEU A 40 9.20 13.78 10.09
N GLY A 41 10.14 12.85 10.30
CA GLY A 41 10.25 11.61 9.54
C GLY A 41 8.95 10.82 9.55
N LEU A 42 8.37 10.59 10.73
CA LEU A 42 7.07 9.91 10.87
C LEU A 42 5.95 10.61 10.10
N MET A 43 5.92 11.95 10.09
CA MET A 43 4.92 12.69 9.32
C MET A 43 5.10 12.51 7.80
N VAL A 44 6.34 12.52 7.32
CA VAL A 44 6.66 12.32 5.90
C VAL A 44 6.34 10.90 5.45
N ASP A 45 6.68 9.90 6.26
CA ASP A 45 6.37 8.49 5.98
C ASP A 45 4.85 8.25 5.91
N ARG A 46 4.09 8.86 6.84
CA ARG A 46 2.62 8.84 6.82
C ARG A 46 2.07 9.41 5.51
N GLU A 47 2.60 10.54 5.06
CA GLU A 47 2.18 11.19 3.82
C GLU A 47 2.49 10.34 2.59
N LEU A 48 3.69 9.74 2.53
CA LEU A 48 4.07 8.87 1.43
C LEU A 48 3.13 7.67 1.35
N THR A 49 2.88 7.01 2.49
CA THR A 49 1.97 5.87 2.60
C THR A 49 0.56 6.25 2.13
N GLU A 50 -0.01 7.36 2.61
CA GLU A 50 -1.36 7.78 2.19
C GLU A 50 -1.46 8.05 0.68
N ARG A 51 -0.41 8.61 0.08
CA ARG A 51 -0.38 8.84 -1.37
C ARG A 51 -0.32 7.55 -2.15
N GLU A 52 0.46 6.58 -1.69
CA GLU A 52 0.55 5.26 -2.30
C GLU A 52 -0.77 4.51 -2.21
N ASP A 53 -1.42 4.52 -1.04
CA ASP A 53 -2.73 3.93 -0.81
C ASP A 53 -3.82 4.56 -1.68
N ALA A 54 -3.84 5.89 -1.79
CA ALA A 54 -4.79 6.60 -2.64
C ALA A 54 -4.60 6.26 -4.12
N ARG A 55 -3.34 6.14 -4.58
CA ARG A 55 -3.01 5.70 -5.95
C ARG A 55 -3.44 4.27 -6.19
N LEU A 56 -3.14 3.36 -5.27
CA LEU A 56 -3.54 1.95 -5.35
C LEU A 56 -5.07 1.81 -5.41
N THR A 57 -5.78 2.46 -4.48
CA THR A 57 -7.24 2.46 -4.43
C THR A 57 -7.85 2.97 -5.73
N THR A 58 -7.30 4.05 -6.29
CA THR A 58 -7.76 4.60 -7.57
C THR A 58 -7.53 3.61 -8.72
N ARG A 59 -6.36 2.98 -8.78
CA ARG A 59 -6.03 1.97 -9.81
C ARG A 59 -6.94 0.74 -9.71
N LEU A 60 -7.19 0.22 -8.50
CA LEU A 60 -8.08 -0.92 -8.28
C LEU A 60 -9.51 -0.59 -8.70
N LYS A 61 -10.02 0.59 -8.35
CA LYS A 61 -11.34 1.07 -8.80
C LYS A 61 -11.42 1.16 -10.32
N ALA A 62 -10.37 1.67 -10.97
CA ALA A 62 -10.32 1.78 -12.43
C ALA A 62 -10.24 0.40 -13.13
N ALA A 63 -9.57 -0.57 -12.53
CA ALA A 63 -9.40 -1.92 -13.09
C ALA A 63 -10.70 -2.73 -13.15
N ARG A 64 -11.73 -2.39 -12.36
CA ARG A 64 -13.05 -3.07 -12.33
C ARG A 64 -12.92 -4.59 -12.23
N LEU A 65 -12.00 -5.06 -11.38
CA LEU A 65 -11.75 -6.49 -11.20
C LEU A 65 -13.03 -7.19 -10.74
N ARG A 66 -13.36 -8.31 -11.40
CA ARG A 66 -14.58 -9.09 -11.10
C ARG A 66 -14.51 -9.78 -9.73
N HIS A 67 -13.30 -10.10 -9.29
CA HIS A 67 -13.05 -10.82 -8.05
C HIS A 67 -12.10 -10.01 -7.18
N ASN A 68 -12.37 -9.95 -5.88
CA ASN A 68 -11.42 -9.47 -4.89
C ASN A 68 -10.52 -10.66 -4.50
N ALA A 69 -9.55 -10.97 -5.36
CA ALA A 69 -8.67 -12.13 -5.20
C ALA A 69 -7.37 -11.74 -4.50
N CYS A 70 -6.98 -12.52 -3.50
CA CYS A 70 -5.75 -12.35 -2.74
C CYS A 70 -4.87 -13.62 -2.86
N LEU A 71 -3.54 -13.49 -2.81
CA LEU A 71 -2.63 -14.64 -2.88
C LEU A 71 -2.73 -15.52 -1.63
N GLU A 72 -3.05 -14.90 -0.50
CA GLU A 72 -3.26 -15.50 0.82
C GLU A 72 -4.46 -16.45 0.83
N ASP A 73 -5.43 -16.22 -0.06
CA ASP A 73 -6.65 -17.03 -0.18
C ASP A 73 -6.45 -18.29 -1.05
N ILE A 74 -5.24 -18.51 -1.59
CA ILE A 74 -4.95 -19.66 -2.44
C ILE A 74 -4.94 -20.95 -1.62
N ASP A 75 -5.86 -21.86 -1.94
CA ASP A 75 -5.90 -23.21 -1.38
C ASP A 75 -4.90 -24.14 -2.10
N TYR A 76 -3.74 -24.33 -1.49
CA TYR A 76 -2.70 -25.26 -1.95
C TYR A 76 -3.00 -26.73 -1.64
N ARG A 77 -4.05 -27.06 -0.88
CA ARG A 77 -4.45 -28.45 -0.60
C ARG A 77 -5.28 -29.05 -1.74
N SER A 78 -5.83 -28.17 -2.59
CA SER A 78 -6.58 -28.57 -3.78
C SER A 78 -5.70 -29.40 -4.73
N PRO A 79 -6.21 -30.46 -5.38
CA PRO A 79 -5.45 -31.33 -6.29
C PRO A 79 -5.06 -30.66 -7.62
N ARG A 80 -5.09 -29.32 -7.70
CA ARG A 80 -4.73 -28.53 -8.88
C ARG A 80 -3.24 -28.57 -9.21
N GLY A 81 -2.40 -29.12 -8.33
CA GLY A 81 -0.96 -29.24 -8.55
C GLY A 81 -0.23 -27.90 -8.58
N LEU A 82 -0.72 -26.90 -7.83
CA LEU A 82 -0.06 -25.59 -7.73
C LEU A 82 1.22 -25.71 -6.91
N ASP A 83 2.35 -25.33 -7.51
CA ASP A 83 3.61 -25.19 -6.78
C ASP A 83 3.58 -23.91 -5.94
N LYS A 84 3.53 -24.08 -4.61
CA LYS A 84 3.51 -22.98 -3.64
C LYS A 84 4.75 -22.08 -3.76
N ALA A 85 5.94 -22.64 -3.99
CA ALA A 85 7.16 -21.86 -4.10
C ALA A 85 7.11 -20.96 -5.35
N LEU A 86 6.66 -21.52 -6.48
CA LEU A 86 6.50 -20.76 -7.72
C LEU A 86 5.46 -19.63 -7.57
N ILE A 87 4.30 -19.90 -6.98
CA ILE A 87 3.27 -18.87 -6.79
C ILE A 87 3.78 -17.72 -5.91
N LEU A 88 4.48 -18.02 -4.82
CA LEU A 88 5.08 -16.98 -3.97
C LEU A 88 6.16 -16.18 -4.71
N GLN A 89 6.99 -16.85 -5.51
CA GLN A 89 7.98 -16.18 -6.34
C GLN A 89 7.32 -15.24 -7.35
N LEU A 90 6.25 -15.68 -8.04
CA LEU A 90 5.50 -14.84 -8.97
C LEU A 90 4.80 -13.67 -8.25
N GLY A 91 4.29 -13.91 -7.03
CA GLY A 91 3.66 -12.91 -6.17
C GLY A 91 4.60 -11.79 -5.73
N SER A 92 5.91 -12.04 -5.66
CA SER A 92 6.92 -11.00 -5.39
C SER A 92 7.00 -9.91 -6.47
N GLY A 93 6.45 -10.18 -7.66
CA GLY A 93 6.50 -9.28 -8.81
C GLY A 93 7.91 -9.07 -9.39
N GLN A 94 8.93 -9.83 -8.96
CA GLN A 94 10.29 -9.67 -9.47
C GLN A 94 10.38 -9.84 -10.99
N TRP A 95 9.60 -10.76 -11.56
CA TRP A 95 9.51 -10.99 -12.99
C TRP A 95 9.05 -9.75 -13.80
N LEU A 96 8.26 -8.85 -13.19
CA LEU A 96 7.89 -7.57 -13.80
C LEU A 96 9.08 -6.62 -13.89
N ARG A 97 9.92 -6.59 -12.85
CA ARG A 97 11.15 -5.77 -12.83
C ARG A 97 12.20 -6.30 -13.79
N ASP A 98 12.28 -7.62 -13.93
CA ASP A 98 13.22 -8.30 -14.81
C ASP A 98 12.76 -8.33 -16.29
N GLY A 99 11.53 -7.87 -16.58
CA GLY A 99 10.98 -7.86 -17.94
C GLY A 99 10.69 -9.27 -18.50
N LEU A 100 10.40 -10.24 -17.62
CA LEU A 100 10.12 -11.61 -18.01
C LEU A 100 8.64 -11.79 -18.40
N ASN A 101 8.36 -12.77 -19.26
CA ASN A 101 7.00 -13.09 -19.67
C ASN A 101 6.40 -14.19 -18.77
N LEU A 102 5.16 -14.01 -18.34
CA LEU A 102 4.37 -15.04 -17.65
C LEU A 102 3.35 -15.64 -18.61
N ILE A 103 3.43 -16.95 -18.85
CA ILE A 103 2.49 -17.70 -19.70
C ILE A 103 1.62 -18.59 -18.80
N ILE A 104 0.31 -18.39 -18.83
CA ILE A 104 -0.67 -19.18 -18.07
C ILE A 104 -1.37 -20.16 -19.01
N GLY A 105 -1.11 -21.46 -18.87
CA GLY A 105 -1.63 -22.52 -19.73
C GLY A 105 -2.59 -23.48 -19.01
N GLY A 106 -3.51 -24.11 -19.76
CA GLY A 106 -4.39 -25.18 -19.25
C GLY A 106 -5.74 -25.30 -19.98
N PRO A 107 -6.65 -26.18 -19.53
CA PRO A 107 -7.96 -26.44 -20.16
C PRO A 107 -8.87 -25.22 -20.23
N THR A 108 -9.68 -25.05 -21.28
CA THR A 108 -10.61 -23.91 -21.37
C THR A 108 -11.69 -23.94 -20.27
N GLY A 109 -12.22 -22.78 -19.87
CA GLY A 109 -13.34 -22.68 -18.93
C GLY A 109 -13.02 -22.79 -17.43
N VAL A 110 -11.75 -22.96 -17.04
CA VAL A 110 -11.33 -23.11 -15.63
C VAL A 110 -11.03 -21.79 -14.90
N GLY A 111 -11.22 -20.64 -15.56
CA GLY A 111 -10.94 -19.33 -14.97
C GLY A 111 -9.44 -19.03 -14.79
N LYS A 112 -8.61 -19.49 -15.74
CA LYS A 112 -7.26 -18.94 -15.93
C LYS A 112 -7.30 -17.46 -16.25
#